data_AF-A0A3M7TI03-F1
#
_entry.id   AF-A0A3M7TI03-F1
#
_cell.length_a   1.000
_cell.length_b   1.000
_cell.length_c   1.000
_cell.angle_alpha   90.00
_cell.angle_beta   90.00
_cell.angle_gamma   90.00
#
_symmetry.space_group_name_H-M   'P 1'
#
loop_
_entity.id
_entity.type
_entity.pdbx_description
1 polymer ?
#
loop_
_entity_poly.entity_id
_entity_poly.type
_entity_poly.pdbx_seq_one_letter_code
_entity_poly.pdbx_strand_id
1 'polypeptide(L)'
;MDQHGAIVYIYTPADEVKRTGQTIHIDDFGFYYFDGYQNTWNKMGGVATIYRTDGNLTGPRHVYMDGNNLGFTGGRIGMGITSPDPSAILDLTSTNTGFLTPRMTKAQMNAILNPTQGLEIYCTDCFGNRGCKMINDSADPSVPNWGSLCSSNVSTGVIVDLQCGSAIVSGVVHEGTPVSGITVTIPYTGGNGGTYPSLALNSTGVTGLTLGLDADHLANGNGNLVFTLTGTPSAIGTASFDVVIAGASCTLTIPVVDFTAIVSSLDCSSAAFSPTVITQGAAYTGTLTVPYTGGNGESYSQQSFTQNGLTFTLPAGTLATGNGNFVYNITGTALVSGAMTIPVSFGSVSCNVNITVGAGNSVTMCMGGNVTKVWAAHNLGADTSFDPNVPVKEIHGNYYQWGRNIVVADTDTPPGAISGWNTTIAPDGSWNTGTEAVPVKNIANDPCPSGFRVPTSIEWTALNNNSTVSRIGSFSNNVTNFGSALVYSCGASKLTLPTAGFRDLVDGTLYRRGDRGNYWSSYGAPSLPGARSLFFFTSGINTTSFDGRALGYSVRCISE
;
A
#
# COMPACT_ATOMS: atom_id res chain seq x y z
N MET A 1 -55.12 -64.83 -54.71
CA MET A 1 -54.88 -63.45 -54.22
C MET A 1 -54.13 -63.62 -52.93
N ASP A 2 -52.82 -63.45 -52.97
CA ASP A 2 -51.98 -63.56 -51.78
C ASP A 2 -52.30 -62.35 -50.89
N GLN A 3 -52.59 -62.61 -49.61
CA GLN A 3 -52.95 -61.55 -48.67
C GLN A 3 -51.66 -60.78 -48.33
N HIS A 4 -51.58 -59.50 -48.69
CA HIS A 4 -50.46 -58.63 -48.32
C HIS A 4 -50.93 -57.55 -47.35
N GLY A 5 -50.13 -57.27 -46.33
CA GLY A 5 -50.38 -56.16 -45.42
C GLY A 5 -51.41 -56.42 -44.32
N ALA A 6 -51.73 -57.70 -44.04
CA ALA A 6 -52.40 -58.03 -42.79
C ALA A 6 -51.47 -57.65 -41.63
N ILE A 7 -51.96 -56.86 -40.68
CA ILE A 7 -51.20 -56.44 -39.50
C ILE A 7 -51.77 -57.16 -38.28
N VAL A 8 -50.88 -57.75 -37.50
CA VAL A 8 -51.22 -58.40 -36.22
C VAL A 8 -50.34 -57.85 -35.12
N TYR A 9 -50.89 -57.79 -33.91
CA TYR A 9 -50.09 -57.59 -32.72
C TYR A 9 -49.82 -58.94 -32.05
N ILE A 10 -48.55 -59.27 -31.89
CA ILE A 10 -48.11 -60.46 -31.19
C ILE A 10 -47.85 -60.08 -29.75
N TYR A 11 -48.60 -60.69 -28.82
CA TYR A 11 -48.46 -60.41 -27.39
C TYR A 11 -47.46 -61.35 -26.69
N THR A 12 -47.29 -62.57 -27.23
CA THR A 12 -46.27 -63.53 -26.78
C THR A 12 -45.51 -64.02 -28.01
N PRO A 13 -44.17 -63.96 -28.02
CA PRO A 13 -43.37 -64.42 -29.15
C PRO A 13 -43.62 -65.89 -29.48
N ALA A 14 -43.36 -66.28 -30.73
CA ALA A 14 -43.42 -67.70 -31.08
C ALA A 14 -42.28 -68.45 -30.35
N ASP A 15 -42.59 -69.65 -29.87
CA ASP A 15 -41.64 -70.54 -29.22
C ASP A 15 -40.48 -70.85 -30.19
N GLU A 16 -39.23 -70.80 -29.73
CA GLU A 16 -38.03 -70.74 -30.59
C GLU A 16 -37.96 -71.92 -31.56
N VAL A 17 -38.26 -73.13 -31.07
CA VAL A 17 -38.29 -74.37 -31.87
C VAL A 17 -39.48 -74.45 -32.84
N LYS A 18 -40.50 -73.60 -32.68
CA LYS A 18 -41.69 -73.56 -33.55
C LYS A 18 -41.64 -72.43 -34.58
N ARG A 19 -40.65 -71.54 -34.52
CA ARG A 19 -40.42 -70.45 -35.49
C ARG A 19 -39.94 -70.99 -36.83
N THR A 20 -40.87 -71.54 -37.60
CA THR A 20 -40.61 -72.06 -38.94
C THR A 20 -41.64 -71.51 -39.93
N GLY A 21 -41.27 -71.48 -41.21
CA GLY A 21 -42.12 -70.92 -42.26
C GLY A 21 -42.53 -69.47 -41.95
N GLN A 22 -43.85 -69.23 -41.93
CA GLN A 22 -44.39 -67.87 -41.81
C GLN A 22 -44.03 -67.15 -40.51
N THR A 23 -43.76 -67.87 -39.43
CA THR A 23 -43.56 -67.30 -38.10
C THR A 23 -42.09 -67.11 -37.74
N ILE A 24 -41.18 -67.35 -38.68
CA ILE A 24 -39.73 -67.39 -38.41
C ILE A 24 -39.18 -66.09 -37.80
N HIS A 25 -39.79 -64.94 -38.11
CA HIS A 25 -39.39 -63.64 -37.58
C HIS A 25 -40.23 -63.16 -36.39
N ILE A 26 -41.19 -63.94 -35.90
CA ILE A 26 -41.99 -63.60 -34.71
C ILE A 26 -41.22 -64.00 -33.45
N ASP A 27 -40.12 -63.28 -33.21
CA ASP A 27 -39.17 -63.53 -32.12
C ASP A 27 -39.41 -62.67 -30.87
N ASP A 28 -40.32 -61.69 -30.96
CA ASP A 28 -40.62 -60.75 -29.88
C ASP A 28 -42.08 -60.26 -29.95
N PHE A 29 -42.58 -59.62 -28.89
CA PHE A 29 -43.90 -59.00 -28.92
C PHE A 29 -43.87 -57.71 -29.76
N GLY A 30 -45.00 -57.35 -30.38
CA GLY A 30 -45.11 -56.13 -31.19
C GLY A 30 -46.02 -56.28 -32.41
N PHE A 31 -46.09 -55.23 -33.22
CA PHE A 31 -46.83 -55.28 -34.48
C PHE A 31 -46.00 -55.93 -35.59
N TYR A 32 -46.62 -56.85 -36.30
CA TYR A 32 -46.06 -57.55 -37.46
C TYR A 32 -46.98 -57.38 -38.65
N TYR A 33 -46.42 -57.29 -39.85
CA TYR A 33 -47.19 -57.33 -41.09
C TYR A 33 -46.87 -58.62 -41.87
N PHE A 34 -47.88 -59.18 -42.53
CA PHE A 34 -47.69 -60.35 -43.38
C PHE A 34 -47.21 -59.93 -44.77
N ASP A 35 -46.06 -60.47 -45.17
CA ASP A 35 -45.55 -60.39 -46.53
C ASP A 35 -45.92 -61.68 -47.29
N GLY A 36 -46.98 -61.60 -48.08
CA GLY A 36 -47.44 -62.72 -48.90
C GLY A 36 -46.44 -63.20 -49.96
N TYR A 37 -45.41 -62.41 -50.32
CA TYR A 37 -44.41 -62.82 -51.32
C TYR A 37 -43.36 -63.73 -50.68
N GLN A 38 -42.90 -63.34 -49.50
CA GLN A 38 -41.93 -64.13 -48.72
C GLN A 38 -42.60 -65.22 -47.89
N ASN A 39 -43.93 -65.16 -47.79
CA ASN A 39 -44.74 -66.02 -46.94
C ASN A 39 -44.24 -65.98 -45.49
N THR A 40 -44.04 -64.77 -44.95
CA THR A 40 -43.53 -64.51 -43.59
C THR A 40 -44.20 -63.31 -42.92
N TRP A 41 -44.20 -63.31 -41.58
CA TRP A 41 -44.62 -62.18 -40.75
C TRP A 41 -43.40 -61.37 -40.32
N ASN A 42 -43.28 -60.13 -40.77
CA ASN A 42 -42.13 -59.26 -40.51
C ASN A 42 -42.47 -58.18 -39.46
N LYS A 43 -41.57 -57.95 -38.50
CA LYS A 43 -41.80 -56.96 -37.43
C LYS A 43 -41.82 -55.55 -38.01
N MET A 44 -42.84 -54.78 -37.68
CA MET A 44 -42.89 -53.36 -38.03
C MET A 44 -42.07 -52.55 -37.03
N GLY A 45 -41.01 -51.90 -37.52
CA GLY A 45 -40.12 -51.04 -36.74
C GLY A 45 -38.85 -51.74 -36.28
N GLY A 46 -37.77 -51.60 -37.07
CA GLY A 46 -36.41 -51.92 -36.64
C GLY A 46 -35.86 -50.84 -35.69
N VAL A 47 -35.36 -51.25 -34.53
CA VAL A 47 -34.96 -50.44 -33.37
C VAL A 47 -33.79 -49.46 -33.59
N ALA A 48 -34.01 -48.20 -33.21
CA ALA A 48 -32.95 -47.31 -32.70
C ALA A 48 -33.50 -46.41 -31.58
N THR A 49 -34.13 -47.01 -30.57
CA THR A 49 -34.43 -46.31 -29.31
C THR A 49 -33.19 -46.33 -28.41
N ILE A 50 -32.98 -45.28 -27.61
CA ILE A 50 -31.94 -45.26 -26.56
C ILE A 50 -32.13 -46.38 -25.52
N TYR A 51 -33.31 -47.00 -25.49
CA TYR A 51 -33.64 -48.16 -24.66
C TYR A 51 -33.87 -49.39 -25.54
N ARG A 52 -32.99 -50.39 -25.46
CA ARG A 52 -33.45 -51.79 -25.53
C ARG A 52 -33.98 -52.14 -24.14
N THR A 53 -34.81 -53.18 -24.04
CA THR A 53 -35.56 -53.57 -22.84
C THR A 53 -34.71 -53.72 -21.57
N ASP A 54 -33.39 -53.85 -21.68
CA ASP A 54 -32.41 -53.99 -20.59
C ASP A 54 -31.28 -52.94 -20.56
N GLY A 55 -31.23 -51.99 -21.50
CA GLY A 55 -30.28 -50.86 -21.48
C GLY A 55 -28.78 -51.21 -21.66
N ASN A 56 -28.41 -52.45 -22.00
CA ASN A 56 -27.00 -52.83 -22.14
C ASN A 56 -26.42 -52.42 -23.51
N LEU A 57 -25.28 -51.71 -23.51
CA LEU A 57 -24.61 -51.26 -24.74
C LEU A 57 -23.51 -52.26 -25.13
N THR A 58 -23.50 -52.71 -26.39
CA THR A 58 -22.43 -53.57 -26.95
C THR A 58 -21.23 -52.78 -27.48
N GLY A 59 -21.25 -51.45 -27.33
CA GLY A 59 -20.20 -50.53 -27.76
C GLY A 59 -20.58 -49.07 -27.52
N PRO A 60 -19.69 -48.11 -27.82
CA PRO A 60 -19.98 -46.68 -27.66
C PRO A 60 -21.20 -46.27 -28.49
N ARG A 61 -22.05 -45.43 -27.91
CA ARG A 61 -23.17 -44.81 -28.61
C ARG A 61 -22.93 -43.31 -28.70
N HIS A 62 -22.88 -42.79 -29.92
CA HIS A 62 -22.74 -41.36 -30.18
C HIS A 62 -24.12 -40.75 -30.45
N VAL A 63 -24.41 -39.63 -29.80
CA VAL A 63 -25.61 -38.81 -30.07
C VAL A 63 -25.16 -37.55 -30.79
N TYR A 64 -25.57 -37.38 -32.05
CA TYR A 64 -25.37 -36.15 -32.81
C TYR A 64 -26.61 -35.27 -32.65
N MET A 65 -26.41 -34.03 -32.21
CA MET A 65 -27.51 -33.13 -31.83
C MET A 65 -27.82 -32.05 -32.89
N ASP A 66 -26.99 -31.90 -33.94
CA ASP A 66 -27.18 -30.97 -35.06
C ASP A 66 -27.63 -29.54 -34.67
N GLY A 67 -27.04 -29.00 -33.59
CA GLY A 67 -27.37 -27.66 -33.07
C GLY A 67 -28.57 -27.58 -32.12
N ASN A 68 -29.20 -28.72 -31.80
CA ASN A 68 -30.27 -28.83 -30.81
C ASN A 68 -29.74 -29.18 -29.41
N ASN A 69 -30.60 -29.16 -28.39
CA ASN A 69 -30.27 -29.50 -27.00
C ASN A 69 -30.89 -30.85 -26.57
N LEU A 70 -30.14 -31.66 -25.82
CA LEU A 70 -30.60 -32.89 -25.18
C LEU A 70 -30.76 -32.58 -23.68
N GLY A 71 -31.99 -32.38 -23.26
CA GLY A 71 -32.32 -32.10 -21.86
C GLY A 71 -32.99 -33.30 -21.18
N PHE A 72 -32.61 -33.57 -19.94
CA PHE A 72 -33.34 -34.45 -19.03
C PHE A 72 -34.11 -33.57 -18.04
N THR A 73 -35.43 -33.48 -18.19
CA THR A 73 -36.28 -32.53 -17.44
C THR A 73 -36.81 -33.07 -16.11
N GLY A 74 -36.28 -34.21 -15.66
CA GLY A 74 -36.55 -34.85 -14.38
C GLY A 74 -35.62 -36.05 -14.14
N GLY A 75 -35.48 -36.49 -12.89
CA GLY A 75 -34.54 -37.56 -12.52
C GLY A 75 -33.13 -37.06 -12.19
N ARG A 76 -32.18 -37.99 -12.04
CA ARG A 76 -30.76 -37.72 -11.74
C ARG A 76 -29.89 -38.53 -12.70
N ILE A 77 -28.73 -38.00 -13.07
CA ILE A 77 -27.76 -38.70 -13.92
C ILE A 77 -26.67 -39.30 -13.05
N GLY A 78 -26.52 -40.63 -13.10
CA GLY A 78 -25.44 -41.36 -12.45
C GLY A 78 -24.44 -41.89 -13.45
N MET A 79 -23.14 -41.79 -13.14
CA MET A 79 -22.09 -42.48 -13.88
C MET A 79 -21.24 -43.30 -12.90
N GLY A 80 -21.17 -44.61 -13.11
CA GLY A 80 -20.51 -45.54 -12.17
C GLY A 80 -21.31 -45.84 -10.89
N ILE A 81 -22.55 -45.33 -10.79
CA ILE A 81 -23.48 -45.54 -9.68
C ILE A 81 -24.89 -45.78 -10.21
N THR A 82 -25.62 -46.71 -9.59
CA THR A 82 -26.99 -47.09 -10.01
C THR A 82 -28.08 -46.27 -9.34
N SER A 83 -27.79 -45.65 -8.20
CA SER A 83 -28.70 -44.76 -7.48
C SER A 83 -27.96 -43.49 -7.08
N PRO A 84 -28.02 -42.43 -7.92
CA PRO A 84 -27.44 -41.13 -7.59
C PRO A 84 -28.01 -40.59 -6.28
N ASP A 85 -27.14 -39.95 -5.48
CA ASP A 85 -27.53 -39.32 -4.22
C ASP A 85 -28.74 -38.39 -4.43
N PRO A 86 -29.76 -38.40 -3.55
CA PRO A 86 -30.95 -37.56 -3.70
C PRO A 86 -30.67 -36.05 -3.83
N SER A 87 -29.52 -35.58 -3.34
CA SER A 87 -29.10 -34.18 -3.41
C SER A 87 -28.37 -33.79 -4.71
N ALA A 88 -27.99 -34.75 -5.56
CA ALA A 88 -27.18 -34.49 -6.75
C ALA A 88 -27.97 -34.67 -8.06
N ILE A 89 -27.94 -33.67 -8.94
CA ILE A 89 -28.47 -33.84 -10.32
C ILE A 89 -27.51 -34.67 -11.19
N LEU A 90 -26.20 -34.59 -10.91
CA LEU A 90 -25.16 -35.41 -11.52
C LEU A 90 -24.31 -36.05 -10.40
N ASP A 91 -24.22 -37.38 -10.39
CA ASP A 91 -23.43 -38.15 -9.44
C ASP A 91 -22.44 -39.05 -10.19
N LEU A 92 -21.14 -38.89 -9.90
CA LEU A 92 -20.05 -39.57 -10.57
C LEU A 92 -19.27 -40.37 -9.54
N THR A 93 -19.30 -41.70 -9.65
CA THR A 93 -18.51 -42.60 -8.80
C THR A 93 -17.50 -43.35 -9.64
N SER A 94 -16.23 -43.24 -9.27
CA SER A 94 -15.13 -44.01 -9.88
C SER A 94 -13.97 -44.15 -8.91
N THR A 95 -13.23 -45.24 -9.01
CA THR A 95 -11.99 -45.47 -8.24
C THR A 95 -10.73 -45.29 -9.07
N ASN A 96 -10.86 -45.08 -10.39
CA ASN A 96 -9.72 -45.04 -11.32
C ASN A 96 -9.83 -43.97 -12.43
N THR A 97 -10.93 -43.24 -12.50
CA THR A 97 -11.15 -42.12 -13.44
C THR A 97 -11.70 -40.91 -12.68
N GLY A 98 -11.61 -39.72 -13.29
CA GLY A 98 -12.06 -38.47 -12.67
C GLY A 98 -12.93 -37.63 -13.61
N PHE A 99 -13.48 -36.53 -13.07
CA PHE A 99 -14.25 -35.57 -13.86
C PHE A 99 -13.32 -34.56 -14.54
N LEU A 100 -13.33 -34.56 -15.87
CA LEU A 100 -12.57 -33.60 -16.67
C LEU A 100 -13.47 -32.42 -17.06
N THR A 101 -13.39 -31.31 -16.33
CA THR A 101 -14.09 -30.06 -16.69
C THR A 101 -13.60 -29.51 -18.03
N PRO A 102 -14.38 -28.68 -18.74
CA PRO A 102 -13.93 -28.02 -19.97
C PRO A 102 -12.58 -27.32 -19.78
N ARG A 103 -11.63 -27.61 -20.68
CA ARG A 103 -10.26 -27.09 -20.61
C ARG A 103 -10.06 -26.03 -21.69
N MET A 104 -9.55 -24.88 -21.31
CA MET A 104 -9.38 -23.74 -22.21
C MET A 104 -8.27 -22.80 -21.76
N THR A 105 -7.74 -21.96 -22.65
CA THR A 105 -6.81 -20.89 -22.28
C THR A 105 -7.52 -19.75 -21.57
N LYS A 106 -6.77 -18.87 -20.92
CA LYS A 106 -7.26 -17.65 -20.28
C LYS A 106 -7.97 -16.75 -21.30
N ALA A 107 -7.43 -16.68 -22.52
CA ALA A 107 -8.06 -15.94 -23.61
C ALA A 107 -9.43 -16.53 -24.00
N GLN A 108 -9.53 -17.86 -24.11
CA GLN A 108 -10.79 -18.55 -24.41
C GLN A 108 -11.80 -18.46 -23.25
N MET A 109 -11.33 -18.61 -22.00
CA MET A 109 -12.13 -18.42 -20.78
C MET A 109 -12.75 -17.02 -20.72
N ASN A 110 -11.95 -15.99 -21.00
CA ASN A 110 -12.44 -14.61 -21.02
C ASN A 110 -13.34 -14.30 -22.23
N ALA A 111 -13.33 -15.14 -23.27
CA ALA A 111 -14.19 -14.99 -24.44
C ALA A 111 -15.57 -15.65 -24.28
N ILE A 112 -15.84 -16.34 -23.15
CA ILE A 112 -17.17 -16.88 -22.87
C ILE A 112 -18.13 -15.71 -22.68
N LEU A 113 -19.14 -15.62 -23.55
CA LEU A 113 -20.19 -14.61 -23.46
C LEU A 113 -21.22 -15.02 -22.40
N ASN A 114 -21.57 -14.09 -21.52
CA ASN A 114 -22.59 -14.25 -20.49
C ASN A 114 -22.42 -15.49 -19.57
N PRO A 115 -21.23 -15.75 -18.97
CA PRO A 115 -21.07 -16.91 -18.11
C PRO A 115 -21.98 -16.79 -16.88
N THR A 116 -22.70 -17.86 -16.59
CA THR A 116 -23.59 -17.92 -15.42
C THR A 116 -22.77 -18.02 -14.13
N GLN A 117 -23.30 -17.52 -13.01
CA GLN A 117 -22.71 -17.72 -11.69
C GLN A 117 -22.57 -19.23 -11.39
N GLY A 118 -21.41 -19.64 -10.87
CA GLY A 118 -21.09 -21.04 -10.58
C GLY A 118 -20.57 -21.84 -11.78
N LEU A 119 -20.38 -21.23 -12.96
CA LEU A 119 -19.78 -21.92 -14.11
C LEU A 119 -18.35 -22.36 -13.80
N GLU A 120 -18.06 -23.67 -13.90
CA GLU A 120 -16.75 -24.24 -13.62
C GLU A 120 -15.97 -24.63 -14.89
N ILE A 121 -14.70 -24.26 -14.97
CA ILE A 121 -13.79 -24.62 -16.07
C ILE A 121 -12.37 -24.90 -15.55
N TYR A 122 -11.50 -25.46 -16.39
CA TYR A 122 -10.05 -25.53 -16.13
C TYR A 122 -9.29 -24.62 -17.11
N CYS A 123 -8.69 -23.55 -16.59
CA CYS A 123 -7.82 -22.65 -17.34
C CYS A 123 -6.43 -23.28 -17.47
N THR A 124 -5.94 -23.52 -18.67
CA THR A 124 -4.67 -24.26 -18.89
C THR A 124 -3.42 -23.42 -18.74
N ASP A 125 -3.48 -22.12 -19.01
CA ASP A 125 -2.34 -21.19 -19.03
C ASP A 125 -2.42 -20.09 -17.94
N CYS A 126 -3.44 -20.13 -17.09
CA CYS A 126 -3.52 -19.26 -15.92
C CYS A 126 -2.33 -19.48 -14.97
N PHE A 127 -1.92 -18.41 -14.27
CA PHE A 127 -0.83 -18.42 -13.30
C PHE A 127 0.52 -18.89 -13.88
N GLY A 128 0.84 -18.46 -15.10
CA GLY A 128 2.13 -18.76 -15.75
C GLY A 128 2.23 -20.21 -16.21
N ASN A 129 1.24 -20.71 -16.95
CA ASN A 129 1.17 -22.09 -17.46
C ASN A 129 1.04 -23.20 -16.40
N ARG A 130 0.75 -22.83 -15.16
CA ARG A 130 0.49 -23.80 -14.08
C ARG A 130 -0.91 -24.42 -14.21
N GLY A 131 -1.84 -23.65 -14.77
CA GLY A 131 -3.23 -24.02 -14.94
C GLY A 131 -4.00 -24.04 -13.62
N CYS A 132 -5.33 -23.92 -13.70
CA CYS A 132 -6.18 -23.94 -12.51
C CYS A 132 -7.67 -24.17 -12.81
N LYS A 133 -8.39 -24.77 -11.86
CA LYS A 133 -9.86 -24.78 -11.84
C LYS A 133 -10.39 -23.39 -11.47
N MET A 134 -11.26 -22.85 -12.31
CA MET A 134 -11.86 -21.52 -12.16
C MET A 134 -13.37 -21.66 -12.02
N ILE A 135 -13.96 -20.81 -11.18
CA ILE A 135 -15.41 -20.66 -11.03
C ILE A 135 -15.79 -19.22 -11.33
N ASN A 136 -16.86 -19.00 -12.09
CA ASN A 136 -17.40 -17.65 -12.25
C ASN A 136 -18.25 -17.29 -11.02
N ASP A 137 -17.75 -16.37 -10.20
CA ASP A 137 -18.41 -15.90 -8.98
C ASP A 137 -19.36 -14.72 -9.22
N SER A 138 -19.39 -14.19 -10.45
CA SER A 138 -20.22 -13.03 -10.75
C SER A 138 -21.71 -13.35 -10.75
N ALA A 139 -22.47 -12.54 -10.01
CA ALA A 139 -23.93 -12.54 -10.07
C ALA A 139 -24.48 -11.76 -11.29
N ASP A 140 -23.65 -10.95 -11.96
CA ASP A 140 -23.99 -10.26 -13.20
C ASP A 140 -23.38 -11.01 -14.40
N PRO A 141 -24.20 -11.67 -15.24
CA PRO A 141 -23.68 -12.45 -16.37
C PRO A 141 -22.95 -11.57 -17.39
N SER A 142 -23.21 -10.26 -17.44
CA SER A 142 -22.52 -9.35 -18.38
C SER A 142 -21.10 -8.97 -17.93
N VAL A 143 -20.73 -9.26 -16.68
CA VAL A 143 -19.43 -8.93 -16.09
C VAL A 143 -18.83 -10.18 -15.45
N PRO A 144 -18.07 -11.01 -16.20
CA PRO A 144 -17.47 -12.22 -15.63
C PRO A 144 -16.48 -11.90 -14.51
N ASN A 145 -16.51 -12.69 -13.43
CA ASN A 145 -15.55 -12.64 -12.33
C ASN A 145 -15.06 -14.05 -12.01
N TRP A 146 -13.86 -14.39 -12.49
CA TRP A 146 -13.31 -15.74 -12.35
C TRP A 146 -12.53 -15.89 -11.04
N GLY A 147 -13.13 -16.56 -10.06
CA GLY A 147 -12.50 -17.03 -8.84
C GLY A 147 -11.66 -18.29 -9.07
N SER A 148 -10.52 -18.40 -8.39
CA SER A 148 -9.63 -19.55 -8.47
C SER A 148 -9.92 -20.52 -7.34
N LEU A 149 -10.18 -21.79 -7.66
CA LEU A 149 -10.30 -22.87 -6.68
C LEU A 149 -9.01 -23.64 -6.45
N CYS A 150 -7.93 -23.23 -7.11
CA CYS A 150 -6.62 -23.69 -6.70
C CYS A 150 -6.27 -22.88 -5.47
N SER A 151 -6.32 -23.50 -4.28
CA SER A 151 -5.53 -23.03 -3.15
C SER A 151 -4.15 -22.72 -3.72
N SER A 152 -3.69 -21.48 -3.54
CA SER A 152 -2.41 -21.02 -4.05
C SER A 152 -1.40 -22.16 -3.97
N ASN A 153 -0.75 -22.53 -5.07
CA ASN A 153 0.34 -23.51 -5.07
C ASN A 153 1.58 -23.02 -4.26
N VAL A 154 1.38 -22.26 -3.18
CA VAL A 154 2.35 -22.06 -2.11
C VAL A 154 2.04 -23.15 -1.08
N SER A 155 2.94 -24.13 -0.98
CA SER A 155 2.83 -25.15 0.07
C SER A 155 2.74 -24.44 1.43
N THR A 156 1.91 -24.89 2.36
CA THR A 156 2.07 -24.46 3.77
C THR A 156 3.47 -24.88 4.20
N GLY A 157 4.21 -23.97 4.84
CA GLY A 157 5.56 -24.25 5.33
C GLY A 157 5.56 -25.48 6.24
N VAL A 158 6.43 -26.44 5.95
CA VAL A 158 6.75 -27.57 6.80
C VAL A 158 8.26 -27.59 7.00
N ILE A 159 8.69 -27.70 8.25
CA ILE A 159 10.09 -27.97 8.64
C ILE A 159 10.16 -29.32 9.36
N VAL A 160 11.29 -30.02 9.18
CA VAL A 160 11.50 -31.34 9.81
C VAL A 160 11.97 -31.18 11.25
N ASP A 161 12.90 -30.24 11.48
CA ASP A 161 13.49 -30.01 12.80
C ASP A 161 13.80 -28.52 12.97
N LEU A 162 13.44 -27.98 14.15
CA LEU A 162 13.69 -26.60 14.54
C LEU A 162 14.71 -26.57 15.68
N GLN A 163 15.86 -25.96 15.44
CA GLN A 163 17.07 -26.23 16.23
C GLN A 163 17.33 -25.13 17.27
N CYS A 164 16.42 -24.97 18.24
CA CYS A 164 16.56 -23.97 19.32
C CYS A 164 17.89 -24.07 20.08
N GLY A 165 18.45 -25.27 20.26
CA GLY A 165 19.74 -25.46 20.93
C GLY A 165 20.96 -24.91 20.16
N SER A 166 20.80 -24.60 18.88
CA SER A 166 21.80 -23.95 18.04
C SER A 166 21.42 -22.50 17.70
N ALA A 167 20.45 -21.92 18.42
CA ALA A 167 20.04 -20.56 18.21
C ALA A 167 21.17 -19.58 18.57
N ILE A 168 21.30 -18.52 17.77
CA ILE A 168 22.28 -17.45 17.97
C ILE A 168 21.52 -16.20 18.39
N VAL A 169 21.80 -15.70 19.58
CA VAL A 169 21.32 -14.39 20.05
C VAL A 169 22.39 -13.36 19.74
N SER A 170 22.03 -12.30 19.01
CA SER A 170 22.98 -11.28 18.55
C SER A 170 23.53 -10.35 19.65
N GLY A 171 23.00 -10.44 20.87
CA GLY A 171 23.41 -9.60 21.99
C GLY A 171 23.09 -10.22 23.35
N VAL A 172 23.52 -9.53 24.40
CA VAL A 172 23.23 -9.89 25.80
C VAL A 172 21.99 -9.14 26.26
N VAL A 173 21.13 -9.82 27.04
CA VAL A 173 19.92 -9.24 27.61
C VAL A 173 20.13 -8.98 29.09
N HIS A 174 19.87 -7.76 29.53
CA HIS A 174 20.06 -7.35 30.93
C HIS A 174 18.72 -7.05 31.61
N GLU A 175 18.61 -7.39 32.90
CA GLU A 175 17.44 -7.09 33.73
C GLU A 175 17.07 -5.59 33.67
N GLY A 176 15.76 -5.29 33.61
CA GLY A 176 15.23 -3.93 33.71
C GLY A 176 15.59 -2.99 32.55
N THR A 177 16.39 -3.45 31.59
CA THR A 177 16.84 -2.65 30.44
C THR A 177 15.99 -3.02 29.22
N PRO A 178 15.31 -2.04 28.57
CA PRO A 178 14.58 -2.30 27.35
C PRO A 178 15.49 -2.87 26.26
N VAL A 179 15.07 -3.99 25.65
CA VAL A 179 15.77 -4.63 24.54
C VAL A 179 15.53 -3.82 23.26
N SER A 180 16.62 -3.46 22.59
CA SER A 180 16.61 -2.81 21.28
C SER A 180 17.58 -3.50 20.32
N GLY A 181 17.12 -3.83 19.12
CA GLY A 181 17.96 -4.30 18.01
C GLY A 181 18.58 -5.69 18.19
N ILE A 182 18.13 -6.48 19.17
CA ILE A 182 18.56 -7.87 19.32
C ILE A 182 17.71 -8.76 18.42
N THR A 183 18.37 -9.46 17.51
CA THR A 183 17.80 -10.58 16.76
C THR A 183 18.19 -11.92 17.36
N VAL A 184 17.32 -12.91 17.18
CA VAL A 184 17.57 -14.33 17.49
C VAL A 184 17.43 -15.14 16.22
N THR A 185 18.49 -15.83 15.81
CA THR A 185 18.48 -16.69 14.63
C THR A 185 18.35 -18.14 15.06
N ILE A 186 17.28 -18.81 14.65
CA ILE A 186 17.05 -20.25 14.92
C ILE A 186 17.20 -21.02 13.61
N PRO A 187 18.20 -21.92 13.49
CA PRO A 187 18.33 -22.79 12.34
C PRO A 187 17.20 -23.83 12.28
N TYR A 188 16.84 -24.26 11.07
CA TYR A 188 15.95 -25.38 10.84
C TYR A 188 16.45 -26.28 9.70
N THR A 189 15.96 -27.52 9.67
CA THR A 189 16.23 -28.48 8.58
C THR A 189 14.95 -28.90 7.85
N GLY A 190 15.10 -29.29 6.58
CA GLY A 190 14.03 -29.91 5.80
C GLY A 190 12.83 -29.01 5.45
N GLY A 191 13.04 -27.70 5.30
CA GLY A 191 12.04 -26.77 4.79
C GLY A 191 11.57 -27.14 3.38
N ASN A 192 10.28 -26.98 3.12
CA ASN A 192 9.62 -27.36 1.87
C ASN A 192 9.36 -26.19 0.90
N GLY A 193 9.94 -25.01 1.14
CA GLY A 193 9.69 -23.83 0.30
C GLY A 193 8.36 -23.11 0.58
N GLY A 194 7.58 -23.60 1.55
CA GLY A 194 6.25 -23.09 1.86
C GLY A 194 6.22 -21.84 2.73
N THR A 195 5.06 -21.19 2.84
CA THR A 195 4.89 -19.95 3.64
C THR A 195 4.59 -20.22 5.12
N TYR A 196 4.97 -19.28 5.97
CA TYR A 196 4.62 -19.25 7.39
C TYR A 196 4.07 -17.87 7.79
N PRO A 197 3.13 -17.80 8.75
CA PRO A 197 2.56 -16.54 9.21
C PRO A 197 3.53 -15.81 10.15
N SER A 198 3.23 -14.53 10.43
CA SER A 198 3.91 -13.81 11.50
C SER A 198 3.55 -14.40 12.87
N LEU A 199 4.46 -14.26 13.83
CA LEU A 199 4.36 -14.79 15.18
C LEU A 199 4.81 -13.76 16.21
N ALA A 200 4.17 -13.75 17.38
CA ALA A 200 4.61 -12.98 18.54
C ALA A 200 4.46 -13.85 19.80
N LEU A 201 5.57 -14.18 20.45
CA LEU A 201 5.62 -15.05 21.62
C LEU A 201 6.12 -14.28 22.83
N ASN A 202 5.40 -14.35 23.95
CA ASN A 202 5.85 -13.76 25.20
C ASN A 202 6.72 -14.76 25.99
N SER A 203 7.74 -14.24 26.68
CA SER A 203 8.61 -15.07 27.50
C SER A 203 7.92 -15.62 28.75
N THR A 204 8.30 -16.83 29.12
CA THR A 204 8.02 -17.46 30.43
C THR A 204 9.31 -17.58 31.25
N GLY A 205 9.20 -17.87 32.55
CA GLY A 205 10.34 -17.76 33.47
C GLY A 205 10.61 -16.28 33.79
N VAL A 206 11.61 -15.69 33.14
CA VAL A 206 11.74 -14.22 33.10
C VAL A 206 10.73 -13.63 32.11
N THR A 207 9.78 -12.85 32.61
CA THR A 207 8.71 -12.23 31.81
C THR A 207 9.12 -10.87 31.24
N GLY A 208 8.30 -10.31 30.34
CA GLY A 208 8.48 -8.95 29.83
C GLY A 208 9.23 -8.85 28.50
N LEU A 209 9.67 -9.98 27.94
CA LEU A 209 10.22 -10.06 26.59
C LEU A 209 9.21 -10.63 25.60
N THR A 210 9.26 -10.16 24.37
CA THR A 210 8.47 -10.68 23.25
C THR A 210 9.38 -11.01 22.07
N LEU A 211 9.28 -12.24 21.57
CA LEU A 211 9.97 -12.75 20.40
C LEU A 211 9.02 -12.66 19.19
N GLY A 212 9.34 -11.79 18.23
CA GLY A 212 8.56 -11.56 17.02
C GLY A 212 9.19 -12.17 15.78
N LEU A 213 8.36 -12.67 14.86
CA LEU A 213 8.75 -13.13 13.53
C LEU A 213 7.75 -12.58 12.52
N ASP A 214 8.23 -11.99 11.43
CA ASP A 214 7.35 -11.55 10.33
C ASP A 214 6.96 -12.72 9.43
N ALA A 215 5.85 -12.58 8.69
CA ALA A 215 5.42 -13.60 7.75
C ALA A 215 6.36 -13.67 6.54
N ASP A 216 6.78 -14.88 6.15
CA ASP A 216 7.63 -15.08 4.97
C ASP A 216 7.51 -16.52 4.43
N HIS A 217 8.49 -16.97 3.64
CA HIS A 217 8.63 -18.31 3.10
C HIS A 217 9.87 -19.02 3.64
N LEU A 218 9.80 -20.35 3.71
CA LEU A 218 10.93 -21.20 4.03
C LEU A 218 11.83 -21.36 2.79
N ALA A 219 13.13 -21.50 3.01
CA ALA A 219 14.03 -22.12 2.04
C ALA A 219 13.69 -23.61 1.83
N ASN A 220 13.99 -24.14 0.65
CA ASN A 220 14.00 -25.58 0.40
C ASN A 220 15.26 -26.21 1.03
N GLY A 221 15.09 -27.18 1.92
CA GLY A 221 16.18 -27.78 2.70
C GLY A 221 16.46 -27.02 4.00
N ASN A 222 17.72 -26.81 4.35
CA ASN A 222 18.08 -26.15 5.62
C ASN A 222 18.03 -24.63 5.47
N GLY A 223 17.65 -23.94 6.54
CA GLY A 223 17.56 -22.48 6.55
C GLY A 223 17.56 -21.91 7.96
N ASN A 224 17.26 -20.62 8.07
CA ASN A 224 17.24 -19.88 9.33
C ASN A 224 15.95 -19.08 9.44
N LEU A 225 15.37 -19.05 10.64
CA LEU A 225 14.34 -18.08 11.02
C LEU A 225 15.00 -16.99 11.86
N VAL A 226 14.80 -15.72 11.47
CA VAL A 226 15.38 -14.57 12.16
C VAL A 226 14.29 -13.82 12.89
N PHE A 227 14.28 -13.95 14.21
CA PHE A 227 13.33 -13.31 15.10
C PHE A 227 13.87 -11.97 15.60
N THR A 228 12.97 -11.04 15.93
CA THR A 228 13.28 -9.80 16.63
C THR A 228 12.86 -9.93 18.10
N LEU A 229 13.76 -9.63 19.02
CA LEU A 229 13.48 -9.62 20.45
C LEU A 229 13.19 -8.20 20.91
N THR A 230 12.10 -8.01 21.66
CA THR A 230 11.67 -6.71 22.21
C THR A 230 11.20 -6.86 23.64
N GLY A 231 10.96 -5.73 24.33
CA GLY A 231 10.42 -5.72 25.69
C GLY A 231 11.45 -5.38 26.76
N THR A 232 11.07 -5.46 28.03
CA THR A 232 11.94 -5.19 29.19
C THR A 232 11.85 -6.37 30.16
N PRO A 233 12.94 -7.13 30.38
CA PRO A 233 12.89 -8.31 31.21
C PRO A 233 12.71 -7.95 32.69
N SER A 234 11.86 -8.70 33.38
CA SER A 234 11.41 -8.39 34.74
C SER A 234 12.39 -8.75 35.86
N ALA A 235 13.38 -9.61 35.59
CA ALA A 235 14.37 -10.12 36.56
C ALA A 235 15.55 -10.80 35.84
N ILE A 236 16.68 -11.01 36.53
CA ILE A 236 17.71 -11.98 36.12
C ILE A 236 17.16 -13.41 36.05
N GLY A 237 17.73 -14.25 35.19
CA GLY A 237 17.40 -15.67 35.09
C GLY A 237 17.30 -16.16 33.65
N THR A 238 16.39 -17.08 33.37
CA THR A 238 16.18 -17.63 32.03
C THR A 238 14.80 -17.23 31.51
N ALA A 239 14.78 -16.53 30.37
CA ALA A 239 13.58 -16.28 29.58
C ALA A 239 13.38 -17.43 28.59
N SER A 240 12.22 -18.08 28.63
CA SER A 240 11.90 -19.24 27.77
C SER A 240 10.76 -18.92 26.82
N PHE A 241 10.88 -19.37 25.57
CA PHE A 241 9.87 -19.21 24.52
C PHE A 241 9.57 -20.58 23.90
N ASP A 242 8.31 -21.00 23.94
CA ASP A 242 7.85 -22.18 23.22
C ASP A 242 7.51 -21.80 21.78
N VAL A 243 8.44 -22.07 20.87
CA VAL A 243 8.34 -21.71 19.45
C VAL A 243 7.63 -22.84 18.73
N VAL A 244 6.50 -22.55 18.08
CA VAL A 244 5.76 -23.48 17.22
C VAL A 244 5.56 -22.82 15.86
N ILE A 245 6.15 -23.39 14.81
CA ILE A 245 6.05 -22.84 13.45
C ILE A 245 6.27 -23.93 12.41
N ALA A 246 5.52 -23.84 11.30
CA ALA A 246 5.66 -24.76 10.17
C ALA A 246 5.65 -26.25 10.57
N GLY A 247 4.82 -26.60 11.56
CA GLY A 247 4.63 -27.98 12.02
C GLY A 247 5.69 -28.53 12.98
N ALA A 248 6.77 -27.80 13.28
CA ALA A 248 7.72 -28.18 14.32
C ALA A 248 7.66 -27.25 15.52
N SER A 249 8.20 -27.73 16.65
CA SER A 249 8.24 -26.99 17.90
C SER A 249 9.57 -27.18 18.63
N CYS A 250 10.06 -26.13 19.29
CA CYS A 250 11.16 -26.24 20.25
C CYS A 250 11.06 -25.14 21.32
N THR A 251 11.74 -25.33 22.45
CA THR A 251 11.85 -24.31 23.49
C THR A 251 13.17 -23.57 23.37
N LEU A 252 13.10 -22.27 23.08
CA LEU A 252 14.24 -21.36 23.06
C LEU A 252 14.45 -20.80 24.47
N THR A 253 15.68 -20.83 24.98
CA THR A 253 16.05 -20.21 26.25
C THR A 253 17.06 -19.09 26.03
N ILE A 254 16.78 -17.90 26.55
CA ILE A 254 17.68 -16.74 26.52
C ILE A 254 18.06 -16.37 27.96
N PRO A 255 19.36 -16.35 28.31
CA PRO A 255 19.79 -15.90 29.64
C PRO A 255 19.61 -14.38 29.76
N VAL A 256 19.03 -13.96 30.88
CA VAL A 256 18.96 -12.56 31.33
C VAL A 256 19.94 -12.40 32.48
N VAL A 257 20.90 -11.50 32.29
CA VAL A 257 21.97 -11.24 33.26
C VAL A 257 21.78 -9.88 33.94
N ASP A 258 22.55 -9.62 34.98
CA ASP A 258 22.49 -8.34 35.69
C ASP A 258 23.00 -7.19 34.81
N PHE A 259 22.52 -5.97 35.05
CA PHE A 259 23.02 -4.75 34.41
C PHE A 259 24.13 -4.14 35.26
N THR A 260 25.37 -4.57 35.04
CA THR A 260 26.53 -4.15 35.83
C THR A 260 27.23 -2.90 35.30
N ALA A 261 26.94 -2.47 34.07
CA ALA A 261 27.58 -1.32 33.46
C ALA A 261 27.18 0.00 34.12
N ILE A 262 28.15 0.70 34.71
CA ILE A 262 27.93 1.98 35.38
C ILE A 262 28.96 3.02 34.95
N VAL A 263 28.51 4.27 34.95
CA VAL A 263 29.35 5.46 34.78
C VAL A 263 29.11 6.38 35.98
N SER A 264 30.10 7.19 36.36
CA SER A 264 29.98 8.13 37.48
C SER A 264 29.19 9.38 37.09
N SER A 265 29.40 9.89 35.88
CA SER A 265 28.69 11.05 35.35
C SER A 265 28.66 11.08 33.83
N LEU A 266 27.70 11.81 33.26
CA LEU A 266 27.64 12.17 31.85
C LEU A 266 27.96 13.67 31.71
N ASP A 267 28.79 14.04 30.72
CA ASP A 267 29.10 15.42 30.38
C ASP A 267 28.32 15.85 29.14
N CYS A 268 27.02 16.09 29.30
CA CYS A 268 26.16 16.56 28.21
C CYS A 268 26.55 17.95 27.69
N SER A 269 27.25 18.78 28.47
CA SER A 269 27.72 20.11 28.01
C SER A 269 28.80 20.01 26.94
N SER A 270 29.63 18.97 27.00
CA SER A 270 30.66 18.68 26.00
C SER A 270 30.18 17.75 24.88
N ALA A 271 28.88 17.45 24.83
CA ALA A 271 28.32 16.57 23.81
C ALA A 271 28.37 17.25 22.42
N ALA A 272 28.69 16.46 21.40
CA ALA A 272 28.92 16.97 20.05
C ALA A 272 28.16 16.18 19.00
N PHE A 273 27.48 16.90 18.11
CA PHE A 273 26.85 16.34 16.91
C PHE A 273 27.81 16.35 15.73
N SER A 274 27.74 15.33 14.89
CA SER A 274 28.46 15.27 13.62
C SER A 274 27.57 14.61 12.55
N PRO A 275 27.04 15.34 11.56
CA PRO A 275 27.18 16.78 11.33
C PRO A 275 26.61 17.69 12.43
N THR A 276 27.09 18.93 12.57
CA THR A 276 26.62 19.87 13.61
C THR A 276 25.27 20.51 13.29
N VAL A 277 24.78 20.37 12.06
CA VAL A 277 23.54 21.00 11.59
C VAL A 277 22.50 19.94 11.30
N ILE A 278 21.34 20.10 11.93
CA ILE A 278 20.12 19.32 11.67
C ILE A 278 19.11 20.27 11.06
N THR A 279 18.50 19.91 9.93
CA THR A 279 17.51 20.75 9.24
C THR A 279 16.16 20.02 9.20
N GLN A 280 15.08 20.72 9.54
CA GLN A 280 13.73 20.19 9.47
C GLN A 280 13.41 19.69 8.05
N GLY A 281 12.78 18.52 7.95
CA GLY A 281 12.35 17.93 6.68
C GLY A 281 13.48 17.33 5.84
N ALA A 282 14.75 17.52 6.22
CA ALA A 282 15.88 16.85 5.60
C ALA A 282 16.21 15.54 6.32
N ALA A 283 16.55 14.51 5.56
CA ALA A 283 17.11 13.28 6.12
C ALA A 283 18.44 13.60 6.80
N TYR A 284 18.62 13.12 8.02
CA TYR A 284 19.84 13.27 8.79
C TYR A 284 20.45 11.89 9.06
N THR A 285 21.74 11.76 8.77
CA THR A 285 22.56 10.59 9.15
C THR A 285 23.84 11.13 9.77
N GLY A 286 24.09 10.82 11.04
CA GLY A 286 25.23 11.35 11.78
C GLY A 286 25.38 10.70 13.15
N THR A 287 26.14 11.33 14.02
CA THR A 287 26.36 10.87 15.38
C THR A 287 26.13 11.96 16.42
N LEU A 288 25.79 11.55 17.64
CA LEU A 288 25.89 12.34 18.86
C LEU A 288 26.89 11.65 19.79
N THR A 289 28.00 12.33 20.08
CA THR A 289 29.01 11.86 21.03
C THR A 289 28.77 12.51 22.38
N VAL A 290 28.57 11.71 23.43
CA VAL A 290 28.37 12.16 24.81
C VAL A 290 29.50 11.62 25.69
N PRO A 291 30.41 12.46 26.18
CA PRO A 291 31.46 12.03 27.10
C PRO A 291 30.91 11.58 28.46
N TYR A 292 31.56 10.60 29.07
CA TYR A 292 31.27 10.12 30.43
C TYR A 292 32.55 9.96 31.26
N THR A 293 32.38 9.93 32.58
CA THR A 293 33.47 9.65 33.53
C THR A 293 33.22 8.37 34.33
N GLY A 294 34.29 7.74 34.80
CA GLY A 294 34.22 6.63 35.75
C GLY A 294 33.45 5.39 35.27
N GLY A 295 33.58 5.03 34.00
CA GLY A 295 33.14 3.74 33.47
C GLY A 295 33.88 2.58 34.14
N ASN A 296 33.19 1.45 34.33
CA ASN A 296 33.72 0.31 35.08
C ASN A 296 34.25 -0.85 34.22
N GLY A 297 34.27 -0.73 32.88
CA GLY A 297 34.78 -1.78 32.00
C GLY A 297 33.77 -2.87 31.60
N GLU A 298 32.54 -2.80 32.10
CA GLU A 298 31.49 -3.79 31.83
C GLU A 298 30.84 -3.58 30.45
N SER A 299 30.22 -4.64 29.91
CA SER A 299 29.47 -4.57 28.66
C SER A 299 28.05 -4.05 28.87
N TYR A 300 27.50 -3.44 27.81
CA TYR A 300 26.12 -2.96 27.78
C TYR A 300 25.46 -3.31 26.44
N SER A 301 24.17 -3.60 26.50
CA SER A 301 23.35 -3.83 25.32
C SER A 301 23.09 -2.56 24.53
N GLN A 302 22.73 -2.70 23.25
CA GLN A 302 22.27 -1.58 22.44
C GLN A 302 21.08 -0.89 23.12
N GLN A 303 21.04 0.43 23.04
CA GLN A 303 19.91 1.24 23.46
C GLN A 303 19.44 2.11 22.29
N SER A 304 18.13 2.32 22.15
CA SER A 304 17.61 3.27 21.18
C SER A 304 16.39 4.01 21.68
N PHE A 305 16.19 5.23 21.19
CA PHE A 305 15.00 6.04 21.42
C PHE A 305 14.79 7.00 20.25
N THR A 306 13.62 7.63 20.19
CA THR A 306 13.31 8.65 19.17
C THR A 306 13.05 10.00 19.82
N GLN A 307 13.50 11.07 19.15
CA GLN A 307 13.24 12.46 19.55
C GLN A 307 13.08 13.31 18.28
N ASN A 308 11.97 14.03 18.16
CA ASN A 308 11.65 14.89 17.00
C ASN A 308 11.78 14.21 15.62
N GLY A 309 11.47 12.91 15.51
CA GLY A 309 11.58 12.13 14.26
C GLY A 309 12.99 11.67 13.91
N LEU A 310 13.96 11.90 14.78
CA LEU A 310 15.29 11.30 14.73
C LEU A 310 15.36 10.11 15.67
N THR A 311 15.93 9.01 15.21
CA THR A 311 16.22 7.82 16.00
C THR A 311 17.67 7.87 16.45
N PHE A 312 17.90 7.81 17.76
CA PHE A 312 19.21 7.76 18.38
C PHE A 312 19.47 6.33 18.84
N THR A 313 20.53 5.71 18.31
CA THR A 313 20.91 4.33 18.63
C THR A 313 22.32 4.32 19.18
N LEU A 314 22.47 3.99 20.46
CA LEU A 314 23.76 3.63 21.05
C LEU A 314 24.02 2.15 20.78
N PRO A 315 25.00 1.78 19.95
CA PRO A 315 25.33 0.39 19.69
C PRO A 315 25.74 -0.34 20.97
N ALA A 316 25.56 -1.68 21.02
CA ALA A 316 26.10 -2.47 22.11
C ALA A 316 27.63 -2.32 22.17
N GLY A 317 28.19 -2.32 23.38
CA GLY A 317 29.62 -2.06 23.56
C GLY A 317 30.11 -2.41 24.95
N THR A 318 31.35 -2.03 25.22
CA THR A 318 32.01 -2.19 26.53
C THR A 318 32.45 -0.82 26.99
N LEU A 319 32.20 -0.49 28.25
CA LEU A 319 32.66 0.77 28.84
C LEU A 319 34.20 0.79 28.90
N ALA A 320 34.78 1.97 28.76
CA ALA A 320 36.17 2.17 29.14
C ALA A 320 36.28 2.13 30.68
N THR A 321 37.39 1.62 31.20
CA THR A 321 37.73 1.82 32.62
C THR A 321 38.19 3.27 32.81
N GLY A 322 37.39 4.10 33.47
CA GLY A 322 37.61 5.54 33.59
C GLY A 322 36.79 6.36 32.60
N ASN A 323 37.38 7.36 31.94
CA ASN A 323 36.64 8.26 31.05
C ASN A 323 36.46 7.64 29.66
N GLY A 324 35.33 7.94 29.02
CA GLY A 324 35.04 7.45 27.67
C GLY A 324 33.92 8.26 27.01
N ASN A 325 33.40 7.73 25.90
CA ASN A 325 32.32 8.36 25.14
C ASN A 325 31.23 7.34 24.80
N PHE A 326 29.98 7.77 24.91
CA PHE A 326 28.87 7.13 24.21
C PHE A 326 28.73 7.78 22.84
N VAL A 327 28.63 6.97 21.79
CA VAL A 327 28.45 7.46 20.42
C VAL A 327 27.12 6.90 19.91
N TYR A 328 26.11 7.77 19.87
CA TYR A 328 24.80 7.46 19.33
C TYR A 328 24.83 7.66 17.81
N ASN A 329 24.48 6.62 17.06
CA ASN A 329 24.17 6.73 15.63
C ASN A 329 22.78 7.33 15.47
N ILE A 330 22.65 8.35 14.62
CA ILE A 330 21.40 9.07 14.42
C ILE A 330 20.96 8.89 12.98
N THR A 331 19.71 8.50 12.79
CA THR A 331 19.04 8.47 11.49
C THR A 331 17.64 9.07 11.59
N GLY A 332 17.05 9.50 10.48
CA GLY A 332 15.65 9.93 10.43
C GLY A 332 15.48 11.30 9.79
N THR A 333 14.36 11.95 10.07
CA THR A 333 14.03 13.28 9.53
C THR A 333 13.43 14.13 10.64
N ALA A 334 14.05 15.27 10.93
CA ALA A 334 13.57 16.17 11.96
C ALA A 334 12.19 16.75 11.57
N LEU A 335 11.20 16.58 12.45
CA LEU A 335 9.80 16.95 12.16
C LEU A 335 9.51 18.43 12.41
N VAL A 336 10.11 19.00 13.45
CA VAL A 336 9.90 20.39 13.89
C VAL A 336 11.24 21.12 13.98
N SER A 337 11.30 22.39 13.58
CA SER A 337 12.51 23.21 13.76
C SER A 337 12.51 23.93 15.12
N GLY A 338 13.64 24.52 15.50
CA GLY A 338 13.80 25.19 16.80
C GLY A 338 14.60 24.37 17.82
N ALA A 339 14.55 24.79 19.09
CA ALA A 339 15.33 24.17 20.16
C ALA A 339 14.84 22.73 20.44
N MET A 340 15.77 21.79 20.44
CA MET A 340 15.54 20.39 20.79
C MET A 340 16.39 20.02 22.01
N THR A 341 15.74 19.43 23.02
CA THR A 341 16.40 18.82 24.17
C THR A 341 16.35 17.30 24.03
N ILE A 342 17.52 16.66 24.03
CA ILE A 342 17.69 15.21 23.95
C ILE A 342 17.96 14.68 25.36
N PRO A 343 17.05 13.87 25.95
CA PRO A 343 17.31 13.21 27.22
C PRO A 343 18.27 12.03 27.00
N VAL A 344 19.45 12.09 27.62
CA VAL A 344 20.44 11.01 27.60
C VAL A 344 20.46 10.37 28.98
N SER A 345 20.23 9.06 29.03
CA SER A 345 20.28 8.28 30.27
C SER A 345 21.09 7.00 30.07
N PHE A 346 21.90 6.64 31.05
CA PHE A 346 22.61 5.37 31.09
C PHE A 346 22.71 4.88 32.54
N GLY A 347 22.13 3.71 32.82
CA GLY A 347 21.97 3.23 34.20
C GLY A 347 21.15 4.22 35.04
N SER A 348 21.71 4.65 36.18
CA SER A 348 21.07 5.64 37.07
C SER A 348 21.42 7.10 36.76
N VAL A 349 22.31 7.36 35.78
CA VAL A 349 22.77 8.71 35.44
C VAL A 349 22.01 9.23 34.23
N SER A 350 21.59 10.49 34.28
CA SER A 350 20.94 11.17 33.15
C SER A 350 21.35 12.64 33.04
N CYS A 351 21.31 13.17 31.82
CA CYS A 351 21.47 14.59 31.53
C CYS A 351 20.80 14.96 30.20
N ASN A 352 20.73 16.25 29.89
CA ASN A 352 20.09 16.77 28.69
C ASN A 352 21.12 17.39 27.74
N VAL A 353 21.15 16.95 26.48
CA VAL A 353 21.90 17.61 25.41
C VAL A 353 20.96 18.55 24.66
N ASN A 354 21.38 19.79 24.42
CA ASN A 354 20.58 20.78 23.69
C ASN A 354 21.19 21.04 22.31
N ILE A 355 20.35 21.10 21.28
CA ILE A 355 20.71 21.50 19.91
C ILE A 355 19.57 22.31 19.30
N THR A 356 19.85 23.10 18.27
CA THR A 356 18.82 23.77 17.47
C THR A 356 18.68 23.06 16.13
N VAL A 357 17.46 22.66 15.79
CA VAL A 357 17.10 22.23 14.43
C VAL A 357 16.85 23.46 13.59
N GLY A 358 17.61 23.65 12.52
CA GLY A 358 17.40 24.71 11.56
C GLY A 358 16.07 24.56 10.84
N ALA A 359 15.38 25.68 10.62
CA ALA A 359 14.25 25.74 9.71
C ALA A 359 14.69 25.31 8.31
N GLY A 360 13.95 24.38 7.69
CA GLY A 360 14.19 24.03 6.29
C GLY A 360 13.91 25.24 5.39
N ASN A 361 14.75 25.47 4.38
CA ASN A 361 14.54 26.56 3.41
C ASN A 361 13.66 26.13 2.23
N SER A 362 13.45 24.83 2.06
CA SER A 362 12.62 24.27 1.02
C SER A 362 11.90 23.02 1.49
N VAL A 363 10.81 22.68 0.80
CA VAL A 363 9.98 21.52 1.09
C VAL A 363 9.52 20.87 -0.22
N THR A 364 9.65 19.55 -0.31
CA THR A 364 9.15 18.77 -1.45
C THR A 364 7.67 18.46 -1.25
N MET A 365 6.83 18.86 -2.20
CA MET A 365 5.37 18.69 -2.15
C MET A 365 4.85 17.83 -3.32
N CYS A 366 3.74 17.15 -3.06
CA CYS A 366 3.02 16.30 -4.01
C CYS A 366 2.37 17.16 -5.11
N MET A 367 2.53 16.75 -6.38
CA MET A 367 1.92 17.41 -7.55
C MET A 367 0.98 16.49 -8.34
N GLY A 368 0.85 15.22 -7.93
CA GLY A 368 0.00 14.20 -8.56
C GLY A 368 0.76 13.25 -9.50
N GLY A 369 0.20 12.07 -9.77
CA GLY A 369 0.80 11.08 -10.68
C GLY A 369 2.21 10.62 -10.28
N ASN A 370 2.50 10.52 -8.97
CA ASN A 370 3.84 10.27 -8.40
C ASN A 370 4.89 11.35 -8.72
N VAL A 371 4.48 12.53 -9.16
CA VAL A 371 5.36 13.69 -9.38
C VAL A 371 5.41 14.56 -8.12
N THR A 372 6.60 15.05 -7.78
CA THR A 372 6.83 16.02 -6.70
C THR A 372 7.59 17.24 -7.22
N LYS A 373 7.44 18.39 -6.55
CA LYS A 373 8.20 19.61 -6.81
C LYS A 373 8.68 20.24 -5.50
N VAL A 374 9.82 20.92 -5.57
CA VAL A 374 10.40 21.61 -4.42
C VAL A 374 9.84 23.02 -4.35
N TRP A 375 9.36 23.42 -3.19
CA TRP A 375 8.83 24.75 -2.88
C TRP A 375 9.74 25.43 -1.86
N ALA A 376 9.82 26.76 -1.91
CA ALA A 376 10.42 27.54 -0.83
C ALA A 376 9.59 27.37 0.46
N ALA A 377 10.25 27.15 1.58
CA ALA A 377 9.58 26.93 2.86
C ALA A 377 9.02 28.22 3.48
N HIS A 378 9.50 29.40 3.05
CA HIS A 378 9.00 30.71 3.47
C HIS A 378 8.51 31.57 2.30
N ASN A 379 7.70 32.59 2.61
CA ASN A 379 7.37 33.63 1.63
C ASN A 379 8.67 34.37 1.28
N LEU A 380 8.80 34.84 0.04
CA LEU A 380 9.97 35.58 -0.38
C LEU A 380 10.12 36.86 0.47
N GLY A 381 11.32 37.07 1.04
CA GLY A 381 11.62 38.19 1.94
C GLY A 381 11.32 37.94 3.43
N ALA A 382 10.90 36.73 3.80
CA ALA A 382 10.74 36.32 5.21
C ALA A 382 12.10 36.03 5.89
N ASP A 383 12.11 36.07 7.21
CA ASP A 383 13.23 35.60 8.03
C ASP A 383 13.20 34.06 8.11
N THR A 384 14.15 33.42 7.45
CA THR A 384 14.23 31.96 7.34
C THR A 384 14.80 31.29 8.59
N SER A 385 15.17 32.04 9.64
CA SER A 385 15.57 31.46 10.93
C SER A 385 14.40 30.94 11.76
N PHE A 386 13.17 31.36 11.43
CA PHE A 386 11.93 30.95 12.11
C PHE A 386 11.30 29.72 11.46
N ASP A 387 10.58 28.91 12.24
CA ASP A 387 9.88 27.73 11.73
C ASP A 387 8.83 28.13 10.66
N PRO A 388 8.93 27.64 9.42
CA PRO A 388 8.00 28.00 8.35
C PRO A 388 6.56 27.56 8.63
N ASN A 389 6.34 26.62 9.55
CA ASN A 389 5.05 26.07 9.91
C ASN A 389 4.42 26.70 11.15
N VAL A 390 5.08 27.69 11.76
CA VAL A 390 4.55 28.45 12.90
C VAL A 390 4.26 29.88 12.43
N PRO A 391 2.98 30.24 12.18
CA PRO A 391 2.64 31.58 11.69
C PRO A 391 2.95 32.66 12.72
N VAL A 392 4.00 33.41 12.44
CA VAL A 392 4.48 34.59 13.16
C VAL A 392 4.82 35.70 12.15
N LYS A 393 4.99 36.94 12.62
CA LYS A 393 5.22 38.10 11.75
C LYS A 393 6.37 37.88 10.76
N GLU A 394 7.43 37.26 11.25
CA GLU A 394 8.71 37.06 10.58
C GLU A 394 8.61 36.20 9.32
N ILE A 395 7.59 35.33 9.21
CA ILE A 395 7.44 34.42 8.07
C ILE A 395 6.51 34.92 6.95
N HIS A 396 5.86 36.08 7.11
CA HIS A 396 4.89 36.61 6.13
C HIS A 396 5.56 37.19 4.88
N GLY A 397 6.83 37.58 4.96
CA GLY A 397 7.62 38.06 3.83
C GLY A 397 7.14 39.37 3.21
N ASN A 398 7.57 39.62 1.98
CA ASN A 398 7.35 40.87 1.25
C ASN A 398 6.12 40.81 0.34
N TYR A 399 5.63 41.99 -0.05
CA TYR A 399 4.61 42.18 -1.08
C TYR A 399 5.26 42.63 -2.39
N TYR A 400 4.79 42.07 -3.49
CA TYR A 400 5.25 42.36 -4.85
C TYR A 400 4.03 42.71 -5.72
N GLN A 401 4.20 43.66 -6.63
CA GLN A 401 3.26 43.86 -7.73
C GLN A 401 3.57 42.89 -8.86
N TRP A 402 2.54 42.42 -9.56
CA TRP A 402 2.73 41.41 -10.59
C TRP A 402 3.69 41.89 -11.69
N GLY A 403 4.59 41.01 -12.11
CA GLY A 403 5.53 41.26 -13.21
C GLY A 403 6.75 42.12 -12.83
N ARG A 404 7.02 42.33 -11.53
CA ARG A 404 8.16 43.12 -11.05
C ARG A 404 8.96 42.39 -9.99
N ASN A 405 10.26 42.65 -9.92
CA ASN A 405 11.15 42.11 -8.89
C ASN A 405 11.41 43.07 -7.72
N ILE A 406 10.71 44.21 -7.68
CA ILE A 406 10.88 45.23 -6.65
C ILE A 406 9.88 44.98 -5.52
N VAL A 407 10.38 45.00 -4.28
CA VAL A 407 9.56 44.96 -3.07
C VAL A 407 8.78 46.26 -2.95
N VAL A 408 7.45 46.17 -2.84
CA VAL A 408 6.57 47.36 -2.71
C VAL A 408 6.08 47.61 -1.29
N ALA A 409 6.12 46.59 -0.44
CA ALA A 409 5.84 46.68 0.99
C ALA A 409 6.37 45.42 1.69
N ASP A 410 6.44 45.46 3.01
CA ASP A 410 6.78 44.35 3.90
C ASP A 410 5.82 44.30 5.11
N THR A 411 6.15 43.48 6.11
CA THR A 411 5.35 43.31 7.33
C THR A 411 5.41 44.52 8.27
N ASP A 412 6.44 45.36 8.15
CA ASP A 412 6.67 46.57 8.95
C ASP A 412 6.10 47.84 8.29
N THR A 413 5.81 47.78 7.00
CA THR A 413 5.18 48.88 6.27
C THR A 413 3.81 49.22 6.86
N PRO A 414 3.53 50.49 7.25
CA PRO A 414 2.25 50.91 7.84
C PRO A 414 1.03 50.50 7.01
N PRO A 415 -0.15 50.29 7.63
CA PRO A 415 -1.33 49.77 6.92
C PRO A 415 -2.02 50.79 5.99
N GLY A 416 -1.72 52.09 6.11
CA GLY A 416 -2.32 53.14 5.27
C GLY A 416 -1.77 53.17 3.83
N ALA A 417 -2.24 54.16 3.07
CA ALA A 417 -1.82 54.41 1.69
C ALA A 417 -0.31 54.65 1.57
N ILE A 418 0.29 54.13 0.49
CA ILE A 418 1.70 54.23 0.15
C ILE A 418 1.86 55.27 -0.96
N SER A 419 2.61 56.33 -0.69
CA SER A 419 2.90 57.38 -1.68
C SER A 419 3.67 56.82 -2.87
N GLY A 420 3.23 57.15 -4.09
CA GLY A 420 3.90 56.71 -5.32
C GLY A 420 3.55 55.28 -5.74
N TRP A 421 2.41 54.73 -5.27
CA TRP A 421 1.94 53.41 -5.68
C TRP A 421 1.85 53.29 -7.21
N ASN A 422 2.51 52.29 -7.78
CA ASN A 422 2.64 52.15 -9.22
C ASN A 422 1.39 51.50 -9.81
N THR A 423 0.58 52.28 -10.53
CA THR A 423 -0.65 51.82 -11.18
C THR A 423 -0.44 51.43 -12.65
N THR A 424 0.78 51.54 -13.18
CA THR A 424 1.10 51.07 -14.54
C THR A 424 1.04 49.55 -14.59
N ILE A 425 0.44 49.00 -15.65
CA ILE A 425 0.28 47.56 -15.82
C ILE A 425 1.59 46.98 -16.39
N ALA A 426 2.16 45.97 -15.73
CA ALA A 426 3.32 45.25 -16.25
C ALA A 426 2.94 44.40 -17.48
N PRO A 427 3.81 44.29 -18.51
CA PRO A 427 3.51 43.55 -19.73
C PRO A 427 3.42 42.03 -19.50
N ASP A 428 2.78 41.32 -20.44
CA ASP A 428 2.75 39.86 -20.40
C ASP A 428 4.14 39.25 -20.47
N GLY A 429 4.29 38.05 -19.92
CA GLY A 429 5.58 37.35 -19.87
C GLY A 429 6.60 37.98 -18.91
N SER A 430 6.19 38.95 -18.09
CA SER A 430 7.10 39.61 -17.15
C SER A 430 7.72 38.63 -16.16
N TRP A 431 7.01 37.63 -15.65
CA TRP A 431 7.60 36.60 -14.77
C TRP A 431 7.87 35.27 -15.48
N ASN A 432 7.06 34.91 -16.48
CA ASN A 432 7.16 33.65 -17.20
C ASN A 432 7.23 33.90 -18.71
N THR A 433 8.39 33.68 -19.33
CA THR A 433 8.57 33.80 -20.80
C THR A 433 8.08 32.56 -21.56
N GLY A 434 7.69 31.50 -20.85
CA GLY A 434 7.12 30.27 -21.39
C GLY A 434 5.59 30.23 -21.30
N THR A 435 5.04 29.07 -20.95
CA THR A 435 3.60 28.84 -20.80
C THR A 435 3.25 28.41 -19.37
N GLU A 436 1.96 28.31 -19.04
CA GLU A 436 1.52 27.75 -17.75
C GLU A 436 1.91 26.27 -17.57
N ALA A 437 1.98 25.50 -18.66
CA ALA A 437 2.35 24.08 -18.64
C ALA A 437 3.87 23.85 -18.71
N VAL A 438 4.58 24.76 -19.39
CA VAL A 438 6.05 24.74 -19.53
C VAL A 438 6.58 26.13 -19.16
N PRO A 439 6.64 26.46 -17.87
CA PRO A 439 7.09 27.76 -17.39
C PRO A 439 8.59 27.94 -17.59
N VAL A 440 8.99 29.16 -17.98
CA VAL A 440 10.38 29.57 -18.12
C VAL A 440 10.57 30.87 -17.36
N LYS A 441 11.49 30.87 -16.39
CA LYS A 441 11.75 32.03 -15.54
C LYS A 441 12.27 33.22 -16.35
N ASN A 442 11.64 34.38 -16.18
CA ASN A 442 12.21 35.63 -16.67
C ASN A 442 13.18 36.21 -15.63
N ILE A 443 14.49 35.99 -15.83
CA ILE A 443 15.53 36.41 -14.88
C ILE A 443 15.58 37.93 -14.62
N ALA A 444 15.00 38.75 -15.50
CA ALA A 444 15.01 40.21 -15.34
C ALA A 444 13.99 40.70 -14.32
N ASN A 445 12.89 39.96 -14.13
CA ASN A 445 11.68 40.46 -13.47
C ASN A 445 11.09 39.49 -12.45
N ASP A 446 11.34 38.17 -12.57
CA ASP A 446 10.92 37.19 -11.56
C ASP A 446 11.74 37.41 -10.26
N PRO A 447 11.09 37.67 -9.11
CA PRO A 447 11.79 37.99 -7.86
C PRO A 447 12.41 36.77 -7.17
N CYS A 448 12.08 35.53 -7.56
CA CYS A 448 12.58 34.34 -6.89
C CYS A 448 14.09 34.14 -7.12
N PRO A 449 14.82 33.56 -6.14
CA PRO A 449 16.26 33.32 -6.24
C PRO A 449 16.60 32.28 -7.34
N SER A 450 17.88 32.15 -7.68
CA SER A 450 18.34 31.13 -8.65
C SER A 450 17.92 29.72 -8.23
N GLY A 451 17.45 28.91 -9.19
CA GLY A 451 16.90 27.57 -8.95
C GLY A 451 15.41 27.57 -8.60
N PHE A 452 14.81 28.75 -8.44
CA PHE A 452 13.40 28.95 -8.12
C PHE A 452 12.75 30.01 -9.04
N ARG A 453 11.44 29.92 -9.21
CA ARG A 453 10.60 30.88 -9.96
C ARG A 453 9.25 31.08 -9.29
N VAL A 454 8.49 32.07 -9.75
CA VAL A 454 7.08 32.22 -9.36
C VAL A 454 6.27 31.04 -9.94
N PRO A 455 5.43 30.36 -9.14
CA PRO A 455 4.64 29.20 -9.57
C PRO A 455 3.57 29.59 -10.58
N THR A 456 3.14 28.63 -11.41
CA THR A 456 1.99 28.79 -12.32
C THR A 456 0.68 28.49 -11.59
N SER A 457 -0.45 28.90 -12.17
CA SER A 457 -1.77 28.55 -11.61
C SER A 457 -2.09 27.05 -11.75
N ILE A 458 -1.53 26.39 -12.76
CA ILE A 458 -1.56 24.93 -12.89
C ILE A 458 -0.84 24.26 -11.71
N GLU A 459 0.33 24.78 -11.30
CA GLU A 459 1.08 24.23 -10.17
C GLU A 459 0.37 24.44 -8.83
N TRP A 460 -0.25 25.60 -8.61
CA TRP A 460 -1.10 25.80 -7.43
C TRP A 460 -2.28 24.82 -7.40
N THR A 461 -2.91 24.58 -8.55
CA THR A 461 -4.02 23.63 -8.68
C THR A 461 -3.55 22.19 -8.42
N ALA A 462 -2.40 21.81 -8.97
CA ALA A 462 -1.80 20.50 -8.74
C ALA A 462 -1.44 20.28 -7.26
N LEU A 463 -0.82 21.26 -6.60
CA LEU A 463 -0.54 21.22 -5.16
C LEU A 463 -1.82 21.02 -4.35
N ASN A 464 -2.85 21.83 -4.63
CA ASN A 464 -4.11 21.79 -3.91
C ASN A 464 -4.86 20.46 -4.06
N ASN A 465 -4.88 19.89 -5.27
CA ASN A 465 -5.61 18.65 -5.55
C ASN A 465 -4.89 17.40 -5.03
N ASN A 466 -3.59 17.50 -4.76
CA ASN A 466 -2.76 16.35 -4.37
C ASN A 466 -2.16 16.49 -2.96
N SER A 467 -2.68 17.40 -2.15
CA SER A 467 -2.27 17.60 -0.75
C SER A 467 -3.47 17.60 0.18
N THR A 468 -3.27 17.19 1.44
CA THR A 468 -4.27 17.40 2.49
C THR A 468 -4.21 18.85 2.98
N VAL A 469 -5.37 19.48 3.17
CA VAL A 469 -5.47 20.88 3.58
C VAL A 469 -5.87 20.99 5.05
N SER A 470 -5.17 21.83 5.78
CA SER A 470 -5.57 22.28 7.13
C SER A 470 -5.33 23.79 7.30
N ARG A 471 -5.76 24.36 8.43
CA ARG A 471 -5.63 25.79 8.75
C ARG A 471 -5.10 25.96 10.16
N ILE A 472 -4.28 26.99 10.35
CA ILE A 472 -3.76 27.40 11.66
C ILE A 472 -4.33 28.78 11.97
N GLY A 473 -4.66 29.03 13.25
CA GLY A 473 -5.04 30.34 13.76
C GLY A 473 -6.45 30.82 13.40
N SER A 474 -6.78 32.01 13.89
CA SER A 474 -8.08 32.65 13.66
C SER A 474 -8.06 33.52 12.41
N PHE A 475 -8.87 33.14 11.41
CA PHE A 475 -9.01 33.89 10.16
C PHE A 475 -9.88 35.13 10.39
N SER A 476 -9.24 36.24 10.75
CA SER A 476 -9.90 37.49 11.08
C SER A 476 -9.09 38.69 10.61
N ASN A 477 -9.78 39.69 10.05
CA ASN A 477 -9.14 40.87 9.48
C ASN A 477 -8.64 41.79 10.60
N ASN A 478 -7.34 41.77 10.86
CA ASN A 478 -6.68 42.66 11.80
C ASN A 478 -5.22 42.86 11.38
N VAL A 479 -4.76 44.12 11.34
CA VAL A 479 -3.40 44.50 10.92
C VAL A 479 -2.29 43.92 11.81
N THR A 480 -2.61 43.48 13.03
CA THR A 480 -1.68 42.81 13.94
C THR A 480 -1.83 41.29 13.97
N ASN A 481 -2.74 40.71 13.18
CA ASN A 481 -2.96 39.27 13.15
C ASN A 481 -1.98 38.57 12.20
N PHE A 482 -0.89 38.03 12.76
CA PHE A 482 0.10 37.22 12.04
C PHE A 482 -0.06 35.72 12.26
N GLY A 483 -1.04 35.31 13.07
CA GLY A 483 -1.15 33.94 13.59
C GLY A 483 -1.94 32.97 12.72
N SER A 484 -2.42 33.38 11.55
CA SER A 484 -3.27 32.55 10.68
C SER A 484 -2.63 32.17 9.35
N ALA A 485 -2.79 30.91 8.95
CA ALA A 485 -2.20 30.33 7.74
C ALA A 485 -3.00 29.15 7.17
N LEU A 486 -2.80 28.87 5.88
CA LEU A 486 -3.21 27.62 5.22
C LEU A 486 -2.03 26.65 5.19
N VAL A 487 -2.28 25.36 5.42
CA VAL A 487 -1.24 24.32 5.41
C VAL A 487 -1.61 23.24 4.40
N TYR A 488 -0.74 23.02 3.42
CA TYR A 488 -0.77 21.84 2.55
C TYR A 488 0.15 20.77 3.12
N SER A 489 -0.33 19.53 3.24
CA SER A 489 0.44 18.37 3.74
C SER A 489 0.55 17.26 2.69
N CYS A 490 1.74 16.72 2.49
CA CYS A 490 2.08 15.62 1.60
C CYS A 490 2.97 14.63 2.37
N GLY A 491 2.38 13.59 2.94
CA GLY A 491 3.07 12.74 3.92
C GLY A 491 3.52 13.56 5.14
N ALA A 492 4.82 13.52 5.45
CA ALA A 492 5.42 14.32 6.51
C ALA A 492 5.73 15.78 6.10
N SER A 493 5.75 16.08 4.80
CA SER A 493 6.06 17.42 4.28
C SER A 493 4.89 18.38 4.47
N LYS A 494 5.19 19.62 4.87
CA LYS A 494 4.21 20.70 5.06
C LYS A 494 4.65 21.97 4.34
N LEU A 495 3.74 22.57 3.57
CA LEU A 495 3.89 23.91 3.03
C LEU A 495 2.84 24.82 3.69
N THR A 496 3.32 25.74 4.53
CA THR A 496 2.47 26.69 5.26
C THR A 496 2.51 28.06 4.59
N LEU A 497 1.32 28.59 4.30
CA LEU A 497 1.10 29.86 3.60
C LEU A 497 0.40 30.85 4.56
N PRO A 498 1.13 31.84 5.11
CA PRO A 498 0.54 32.85 5.97
C PRO A 498 -0.53 33.73 5.29
N THR A 499 -1.53 34.14 6.05
CA THR A 499 -2.57 35.09 5.61
C THR A 499 -2.08 36.54 5.68
N ALA A 500 -1.12 36.89 4.82
CA ALA A 500 -0.52 38.22 4.82
C ALA A 500 -1.47 39.36 4.40
N GLY A 501 -2.68 39.06 3.90
CA GLY A 501 -3.55 40.06 3.30
C GLY A 501 -3.06 40.51 1.93
N PHE A 502 -3.31 41.76 1.57
CA PHE A 502 -2.83 42.37 0.33
C PHE A 502 -2.76 43.90 0.39
N ARG A 503 -2.00 44.50 -0.52
CA ARG A 503 -1.93 45.95 -0.74
C ARG A 503 -2.82 46.34 -1.93
N ASP A 504 -3.67 47.33 -1.74
CA ASP A 504 -4.69 47.77 -2.70
C ASP A 504 -4.11 48.26 -4.03
N LEU A 505 -4.90 48.15 -5.11
CA LEU A 505 -4.46 48.50 -6.47
C LEU A 505 -4.34 50.01 -6.72
N VAL A 506 -5.03 50.85 -5.94
CA VAL A 506 -5.07 52.31 -6.14
C VAL A 506 -3.90 52.98 -5.43
N ASP A 507 -3.70 52.65 -4.15
CA ASP A 507 -2.78 53.39 -3.29
C ASP A 507 -1.93 52.49 -2.37
N GLY A 508 -2.04 51.16 -2.48
CA GLY A 508 -1.28 50.24 -1.65
C GLY A 508 -1.74 50.12 -0.19
N THR A 509 -2.93 50.63 0.17
CA THR A 509 -3.51 50.41 1.51
C THR A 509 -3.60 48.92 1.84
N LEU A 510 -3.23 48.52 3.06
CA LEU A 510 -3.28 47.13 3.50
C LEU A 510 -4.72 46.70 3.82
N TYR A 511 -5.13 45.59 3.24
CA TYR A 511 -6.41 44.96 3.52
C TYR A 511 -6.24 43.49 3.92
N ARG A 512 -7.12 43.03 4.82
CA ARG A 512 -7.42 41.60 5.04
C ARG A 512 -6.26 40.78 5.59
N ARG A 513 -5.28 41.41 6.26
CA ARG A 513 -4.25 40.69 7.01
C ARG A 513 -4.92 39.83 8.10
N GLY A 514 -4.50 38.59 8.21
CA GLY A 514 -5.11 37.60 9.10
C GLY A 514 -6.40 36.97 8.58
N ASP A 515 -7.06 37.53 7.55
CA ASP A 515 -8.31 37.01 6.97
C ASP A 515 -8.06 36.24 5.66
N ARG A 516 -7.13 36.74 4.83
CA ARG A 516 -6.91 36.23 3.47
C ARG A 516 -5.43 35.99 3.19
N GLY A 517 -5.15 34.91 2.47
CA GLY A 517 -3.87 34.69 1.81
C GLY A 517 -4.02 34.96 0.32
N ASN A 518 -3.19 35.83 -0.22
CA ASN A 518 -3.14 36.18 -1.64
C ASN A 518 -1.71 35.99 -2.12
N TYR A 519 -1.55 35.14 -3.12
CA TYR A 519 -0.26 34.70 -3.62
C TYR A 519 -0.25 34.79 -5.13
N TRP A 520 0.79 35.40 -5.70
CA TRP A 520 0.86 35.51 -7.14
C TRP A 520 1.13 34.18 -7.85
N SER A 521 0.60 34.06 -9.06
CA SER A 521 1.02 33.09 -10.08
C SER A 521 1.76 33.82 -11.21
N SER A 522 2.60 33.11 -11.95
CA SER A 522 3.49 33.69 -12.96
C SER A 522 2.85 34.03 -14.30
N TYR A 523 1.56 33.73 -14.50
CA TYR A 523 0.85 33.98 -15.75
C TYR A 523 -0.06 35.21 -15.71
N GLY A 524 0.22 36.13 -16.64
CA GLY A 524 -0.64 37.25 -17.01
C GLY A 524 -1.36 36.89 -18.30
N ALA A 525 -2.70 36.83 -18.26
CA ALA A 525 -3.48 36.51 -19.45
C ALA A 525 -3.39 37.66 -20.47
N PRO A 526 -3.29 37.36 -21.78
CA PRO A 526 -2.95 38.35 -22.81
C PRO A 526 -4.04 39.37 -23.18
N SER A 527 -5.17 39.40 -22.48
CA SER A 527 -6.35 40.19 -22.88
C SER A 527 -7.01 40.99 -21.75
N LEU A 528 -6.47 40.97 -20.53
CA LEU A 528 -7.05 41.68 -19.37
C LEU A 528 -5.93 42.28 -18.49
N PRO A 529 -6.20 43.40 -17.78
CA PRO A 529 -5.23 44.12 -16.94
C PRO A 529 -4.82 43.36 -15.66
N GLY A 530 -5.04 42.05 -15.61
CA GLY A 530 -4.86 41.20 -14.44
C GLY A 530 -3.93 40.01 -14.68
N ALA A 531 -3.66 39.28 -13.60
CA ALA A 531 -2.85 38.08 -13.60
C ALA A 531 -3.44 37.03 -12.65
N ARG A 532 -3.03 35.78 -12.82
CA ARG A 532 -3.50 34.68 -11.98
C ARG A 532 -2.89 34.75 -10.59
N SER A 533 -3.66 34.29 -9.60
CA SER A 533 -3.24 34.21 -8.21
C SER A 533 -3.90 33.02 -7.51
N LEU A 534 -3.25 32.58 -6.42
CA LEU A 534 -3.88 31.77 -5.39
C LEU A 534 -4.51 32.70 -4.35
N PHE A 535 -5.79 32.44 -4.06
CA PHE A 535 -6.58 33.11 -3.03
C PHE A 535 -7.15 32.08 -2.06
N PHE A 536 -7.08 32.34 -0.76
CA PHE A 536 -7.78 31.52 0.24
C PHE A 536 -8.21 32.31 1.47
N PHE A 537 -9.21 31.76 2.15
CA PHE A 537 -9.80 32.27 3.39
C PHE A 537 -10.32 31.10 4.24
N THR A 538 -11.07 31.39 5.31
CA THR A 538 -11.48 30.39 6.32
C THR A 538 -12.23 29.18 5.76
N SER A 539 -12.99 29.33 4.67
CA SER A 539 -13.82 28.25 4.11
C SER A 539 -13.61 27.96 2.63
N GLY A 540 -12.73 28.69 1.94
CA GLY A 540 -12.51 28.50 0.49
C GLY A 540 -11.07 28.69 0.05
N ILE A 541 -10.73 28.05 -1.06
CA ILE A 541 -9.46 28.15 -1.78
C ILE A 541 -9.79 28.28 -3.27
N ASN A 542 -9.16 29.23 -3.94
CA ASN A 542 -9.22 29.42 -5.39
C ASN A 542 -7.79 29.54 -5.94
N THR A 543 -7.33 28.55 -6.68
CA THR A 543 -5.98 28.47 -7.25
C THR A 543 -5.82 29.20 -8.57
N THR A 544 -6.92 29.74 -9.12
CA THR A 544 -6.97 30.38 -10.44
C THR A 544 -7.67 31.74 -10.38
N SER A 545 -7.62 32.43 -9.24
CA SER A 545 -8.16 33.79 -9.12
C SER A 545 -7.49 34.72 -10.15
N PHE A 546 -8.18 35.80 -10.54
CA PHE A 546 -7.70 36.72 -11.56
C PHE A 546 -7.80 38.16 -11.06
N ASP A 547 -6.65 38.74 -10.74
CA ASP A 547 -6.55 39.97 -9.95
C ASP A 547 -5.71 41.04 -10.69
N GLY A 548 -5.97 42.32 -10.40
CA GLY A 548 -5.26 43.44 -11.03
C GLY A 548 -3.76 43.45 -10.73
N ARG A 549 -2.93 43.65 -11.76
CA ARG A 549 -1.45 43.53 -11.64
C ARG A 549 -0.80 44.56 -10.69
N ALA A 550 -1.51 45.64 -10.37
CA ALA A 550 -1.06 46.68 -9.44
C ALA A 550 -1.30 46.34 -7.96
N LEU A 551 -1.98 45.24 -7.64
CA LEU A 551 -2.10 44.75 -6.26
C LEU A 551 -0.73 44.29 -5.74
N GLY A 552 -0.50 44.44 -4.44
CA GLY A 552 0.67 43.87 -3.78
C GLY A 552 0.31 42.58 -3.06
N TYR A 553 0.77 41.43 -3.57
CA TYR A 553 0.59 40.11 -2.96
C TYR A 553 1.92 39.46 -2.58
N SER A 554 1.86 38.45 -1.72
CA SER A 554 3.02 37.65 -1.37
C SER A 554 3.45 36.75 -2.53
N VAL A 555 4.74 36.38 -2.55
CA VAL A 555 5.30 35.40 -3.49
C VAL A 555 5.81 34.20 -2.73
N ARG A 556 5.45 33.01 -3.19
CA ARG A 556 5.95 31.73 -2.70
C ARG A 556 6.59 30.99 -3.85
N CYS A 557 7.91 30.81 -3.82
CA CYS A 557 8.65 30.29 -4.95
C CYS A 557 8.58 28.76 -5.08
N ILE A 558 8.68 28.26 -6.32
CA ILE A 558 8.77 26.83 -6.67
C ILE A 558 10.03 26.59 -7.52
N SER A 559 10.64 25.41 -7.42
CA SER A 559 11.82 25.04 -8.21
C SER A 559 11.54 25.12 -9.72
N GLU A 560 12.49 25.69 -10.46
CA GLU A 560 12.41 25.92 -11.92
C GLU A 560 11.85 24.71 -12.70
#